data_AF-A0A974NDR1-F1
#
_entry.id   AF-A0A974NDR1-F1
#
_cell.length_a   1.000
_cell.length_b   1.000
_cell.length_c   1.000
_cell.angle_alpha   90.00
_cell.angle_beta   90.00
_cell.angle_gamma   90.00
#
_symmetry.space_group_name_H-M   'P 1'
#
loop_
_entity.id
_entity.type
_entity.pdbx_description
1 polymer ?
#
loop_
_entity_poly.entity_id
_entity_poly.type
_entity_poly.pdbx_seq_one_letter_code
_entity_poly.pdbx_strand_id
1 'polypeptide(L)'
;MDLTSFIAQYGYIAIVLGAIIEGETVAVLGGIAANTTLSLPMVYFMAFVGAWLCDSVLFLIGHYYGPAIIEKLPKHKDKIEKVEMMIRKHDLLAIIGLRFLYGLRTIGPISIGIAGVNSVRFIICNAVGSALWSSIFVTIGYSAGKIFEEQLQKIGNNLFPVIVIAIVVFCIFFLIRTVIGRRHRHTKKTNGE
;
A
#
# COMPACT_ATOMS: atom_id res chain seq x y z
N MET A 1 4.53 10.15 31.90
CA MET A 1 3.76 9.81 30.68
C MET A 1 3.92 8.32 30.48
N ASP A 2 2.84 7.55 30.56
CA ASP A 2 2.91 6.10 30.37
C ASP A 2 3.19 5.78 28.90
N LEU A 3 4.06 4.80 28.65
CA LEU A 3 4.42 4.34 27.30
C LEU A 3 3.18 4.06 26.42
N THR A 4 2.14 3.52 27.04
CA THR A 4 0.82 3.24 26.45
C THR A 4 0.13 4.49 25.91
N SER A 5 0.19 5.60 26.67
CA SER A 5 -0.42 6.88 26.28
C SER A 5 0.33 7.56 25.13
N PHE A 6 1.66 7.43 25.09
CA PHE A 6 2.49 7.92 23.97
C PHE A 6 2.20 7.13 22.69
N ILE A 7 2.12 5.79 22.78
CA ILE A 7 1.79 4.93 21.64
C ILE A 7 0.36 5.18 21.14
N ALA A 8 -0.61 5.38 22.04
CA ALA A 8 -1.96 5.73 21.66
C ALA A 8 -2.04 7.09 20.95
N GLN A 9 -1.19 8.06 21.32
CA GLN A 9 -1.19 9.40 20.73
C GLN A 9 -0.49 9.45 19.36
N TYR A 10 0.67 8.81 19.22
CA TYR A 10 1.48 8.85 17.99
C TYR A 10 1.25 7.66 17.07
N GLY A 11 0.71 6.54 17.56
CA GLY A 11 0.49 5.32 16.80
C GLY A 11 -0.48 5.51 15.63
N TYR A 12 -1.57 6.27 15.83
CA TYR A 12 -2.51 6.58 14.76
C TYR A 12 -1.89 7.44 13.66
N ILE A 13 -1.08 8.44 14.03
CA ILE A 13 -0.37 9.31 13.06
C ILE A 13 0.68 8.48 12.30
N ALA A 14 1.40 7.61 13.00
CA ALA A 14 2.36 6.69 12.39
C ALA A 14 1.67 5.74 11.39
N ILE A 15 0.45 5.29 11.67
CA ILE A 15 -0.35 4.48 10.74
C ILE A 15 -0.71 5.29 9.49
N VAL A 16 -1.16 6.54 9.62
CA VAL A 16 -1.49 7.39 8.46
C VAL A 16 -0.25 7.65 7.61
N LEU A 17 0.84 8.14 8.23
CA LEU A 17 2.07 8.47 7.52
C LEU A 17 2.73 7.23 6.92
N GLY A 18 2.73 6.13 7.67
CA GLY A 18 3.25 4.87 7.19
C GLY A 18 2.37 4.27 6.09
N ALA A 19 1.06 4.46 6.11
CA ALA A 19 0.18 4.02 5.02
C ALA A 19 0.46 4.76 3.70
N ILE A 20 0.96 6.00 3.78
CA ILE A 20 1.40 6.81 2.64
C ILE A 20 2.71 6.27 2.05
N ILE A 21 3.68 5.90 2.90
CA ILE A 21 5.05 5.52 2.49
C ILE A 21 5.17 4.01 2.22
N GLU A 22 4.79 3.18 3.19
CA GLU A 22 4.85 1.71 3.17
C GLU A 22 3.51 1.12 3.60
N GLY A 23 2.52 1.29 2.72
CA GLY A 23 1.13 0.89 2.91
C GLY A 23 0.92 -0.46 3.59
N GLU A 24 1.31 -1.56 2.93
CA GLU A 24 0.97 -2.91 3.40
C GLU A 24 1.57 -3.23 4.77
N THR A 25 2.86 -2.93 4.95
CA THR A 25 3.60 -3.23 6.18
C THR A 25 2.98 -2.51 7.36
N VAL A 26 2.67 -1.22 7.20
CA VAL A 26 2.16 -0.40 8.30
C VAL A 26 0.71 -0.75 8.64
N ALA A 27 -0.11 -1.10 7.65
CA ALA A 27 -1.47 -1.58 7.91
C ALA A 27 -1.47 -2.90 8.70
N VAL A 28 -0.56 -3.82 8.37
CA VAL A 28 -0.38 -5.08 9.11
C VAL A 28 0.12 -4.81 10.53
N LEU A 29 1.14 -3.97 10.69
CA LEU A 29 1.68 -3.60 12.01
C LEU A 29 0.63 -2.87 12.87
N GLY A 30 -0.15 -1.98 12.28
CA GLY A 30 -1.27 -1.33 12.95
C GLY A 30 -2.32 -2.33 13.43
N GLY A 31 -2.63 -3.34 12.60
CA GLY A 31 -3.52 -4.45 12.99
C GLY A 31 -2.98 -5.26 14.16
N ILE A 32 -1.67 -5.56 14.18
CA ILE A 32 -1.02 -6.24 15.32
C ILE A 32 -1.14 -5.38 16.58
N ALA A 33 -0.82 -4.08 16.49
CA ALA A 33 -0.86 -3.14 17.61
C ALA A 33 -2.29 -2.88 18.15
N ALA A 34 -3.32 -3.15 17.35
CA ALA A 34 -4.72 -3.10 17.79
C ALA A 34 -5.10 -4.20 18.78
N ASN A 35 -4.29 -5.25 18.96
CA ASN A 35 -4.54 -6.26 19.99
C ASN A 35 -4.15 -5.78 21.40
N THR A 36 -3.23 -4.83 21.51
CA THR A 36 -2.65 -4.45 22.81
C THR A 36 -3.06 -3.05 23.28
N THR A 37 -3.04 -2.06 22.38
CA THR A 37 -3.05 -0.64 22.79
C THR A 37 -3.90 0.28 21.91
N LEU A 38 -4.13 -0.09 20.65
CA LEU A 38 -4.91 0.74 19.71
C LEU A 38 -6.30 0.18 19.51
N SER A 39 -7.28 1.05 19.22
CA SER A 39 -8.63 0.58 18.90
C SER A 39 -8.69 0.11 17.44
N LEU A 40 -9.13 -1.13 17.25
CA LEU A 40 -9.22 -1.75 15.94
C LEU A 40 -10.03 -0.92 14.91
N PRO A 41 -11.20 -0.33 15.25
CA PRO A 41 -11.94 0.53 14.31
C PRO A 41 -11.15 1.77 13.87
N MET A 42 -10.36 2.35 14.78
CA MET A 42 -9.58 3.53 14.48
C MET A 42 -8.36 3.20 13.62
N VAL A 43 -7.74 2.03 13.81
CA VAL A 43 -6.68 1.53 12.92
C VAL A 43 -7.20 1.34 11.50
N TYR A 44 -8.38 0.73 11.32
CA TYR A 44 -9.02 0.63 10.01
C TYR A 44 -9.22 2.01 9.37
N PHE A 45 -9.78 2.95 10.12
CA PHE A 45 -10.06 4.29 9.63
C PHE A 45 -8.78 5.05 9.26
N MET A 46 -7.74 4.98 10.09
CA MET A 46 -6.47 5.67 9.83
C MET A 46 -5.72 5.07 8.64
N ALA A 47 -5.69 3.74 8.51
CA ALA A 47 -5.11 3.07 7.35
C ALA A 47 -5.87 3.42 6.06
N PHE A 48 -7.21 3.46 6.14
CA PHE A 48 -8.07 3.90 5.05
C PHE A 48 -7.76 5.34 4.62
N VAL A 49 -7.74 6.28 5.57
CA VAL A 49 -7.51 7.72 5.29
C VAL A 49 -6.14 7.93 4.67
N GLY A 50 -5.08 7.33 5.24
CA GLY A 50 -3.73 7.48 4.71
C GLY A 50 -3.60 6.96 3.28
N ALA A 51 -4.18 5.77 3.01
CA ALA A 51 -4.14 5.18 1.68
C ALA A 51 -4.97 5.98 0.67
N TRP A 52 -6.19 6.37 1.04
CA TRP A 52 -7.10 7.15 0.20
C TRP A 52 -6.51 8.53 -0.16
N LEU A 53 -5.94 9.24 0.83
CA LEU A 53 -5.30 10.54 0.61
C LEU A 53 -4.10 10.43 -0.34
N CYS A 54 -3.22 9.45 -0.12
CA CYS A 54 -2.05 9.23 -0.97
C CYS A 54 -2.46 9.07 -2.44
N ASP A 55 -3.40 8.18 -2.72
CA ASP A 55 -3.81 7.87 -4.08
C ASP A 55 -4.59 9.02 -4.73
N SER A 56 -5.38 9.76 -3.94
CA SER A 56 -6.06 10.97 -4.41
C SER A 56 -5.06 12.06 -4.82
N VAL A 57 -3.99 12.26 -4.04
CA VAL A 57 -2.90 13.21 -4.38
C VAL A 57 -2.17 12.76 -5.64
N LEU A 58 -1.81 11.48 -5.76
CA LEU A 58 -1.15 10.93 -6.95
C LEU A 58 -2.02 11.07 -8.21
N PHE A 59 -3.32 10.82 -8.10
CA PHE A 59 -4.26 11.03 -9.18
C PHE A 59 -4.35 12.50 -9.58
N LEU A 60 -4.44 13.43 -8.62
CA LEU A 60 -4.48 14.87 -8.91
C LEU A 60 -3.19 15.32 -9.63
N ILE A 61 -2.04 14.81 -9.21
CA ILE A 61 -0.77 15.07 -9.90
C ILE A 61 -0.85 14.59 -11.36
N GLY A 62 -1.35 13.37 -11.60
CA GLY A 62 -1.55 12.86 -12.95
C GLY A 62 -2.57 13.65 -13.77
N HIS A 63 -3.63 14.14 -13.13
CA HIS A 63 -4.72 14.86 -13.79
C HIS A 63 -4.31 16.26 -14.24
N TYR A 64 -3.62 17.01 -13.37
CA TYR A 64 -3.21 18.38 -13.68
C TYR A 64 -1.87 18.46 -14.42
N TYR A 65 -0.89 17.63 -14.05
CA TYR A 65 0.45 17.66 -14.63
C TYR A 65 0.69 16.57 -15.68
N GLY A 66 -0.33 15.78 -16.02
CA GLY A 66 -0.22 14.65 -16.93
C GLY A 66 0.36 14.97 -18.32
N PRO A 67 -0.06 16.06 -18.99
CA PRO A 67 0.50 16.45 -20.27
C PRO A 67 2.03 16.70 -20.20
N ALA A 68 2.48 17.39 -19.16
CA ALA A 68 3.91 17.66 -18.93
C ALA A 68 4.71 16.39 -18.56
N ILE A 69 4.07 15.43 -17.88
CA ILE A 69 4.68 14.12 -17.55
C ILE A 69 4.82 13.27 -18.82
N ILE A 70 3.79 13.22 -19.67
CA ILE A 70 3.82 12.47 -20.94
C ILE A 70 4.90 13.01 -21.87
N GLU A 71 5.03 14.33 -21.97
CA GLU A 71 6.03 14.98 -22.82
C GLU A 71 7.46 14.57 -22.45
N LYS A 72 7.72 14.38 -21.15
CA LYS A 72 9.01 13.90 -20.63
C LYS A 72 9.19 12.37 -20.71
N LEU A 73 8.11 11.60 -20.84
CA LEU A 73 8.11 10.13 -20.81
C LEU A 73 7.35 9.51 -22.00
N PRO A 74 7.77 9.77 -23.26
CA PRO A 74 7.07 9.27 -24.45
C PRO A 74 6.96 7.74 -24.50
N LYS A 75 7.91 7.01 -23.91
CA LYS A 75 7.90 5.53 -23.81
C LYS A 75 6.74 4.95 -22.99
N HIS A 76 6.01 5.79 -22.25
CA HIS A 76 4.89 5.34 -21.42
C HIS A 76 3.51 5.66 -22.03
N LYS A 77 3.45 6.35 -23.18
CA LYS A 77 2.19 6.66 -23.88
C LYS A 77 1.34 5.42 -24.14
N ASP A 78 1.90 4.37 -24.75
CA ASP A 78 1.15 3.15 -25.08
C ASP A 78 0.58 2.44 -23.85
N LYS A 79 1.25 2.56 -22.70
CA LYS A 79 0.76 2.00 -21.43
C LYS A 79 -0.39 2.84 -20.88
N ILE A 80 -0.29 4.16 -20.97
CA ILE A 80 -1.33 5.10 -20.54
C ILE A 80 -2.59 4.91 -21.41
N GLU A 81 -2.43 4.75 -22.72
CA GLU A 81 -3.54 4.51 -23.64
C GLU A 81 -4.22 3.14 -23.39
N LYS A 82 -3.44 2.10 -23.06
CA LYS A 82 -4.02 0.82 -22.60
C LYS A 82 -4.79 0.97 -21.29
N VAL A 83 -4.28 1.75 -20.34
CA VAL A 83 -4.97 2.04 -19.08
C VAL A 83 -6.24 2.83 -19.34
N GLU A 84 -6.22 3.82 -20.24
CA GLU A 84 -7.40 4.57 -20.67
C GLU A 84 -8.47 3.66 -21.28
N MET A 85 -8.09 2.77 -22.21
CA MET A 85 -9.01 1.80 -22.80
C MET A 85 -9.60 0.83 -21.76
N MET A 86 -8.79 0.39 -20.78
CA MET A 86 -9.22 -0.52 -19.73
C MET A 86 -10.19 0.15 -18.76
N ILE A 87 -9.95 1.42 -18.42
CA ILE A 87 -10.85 2.24 -17.61
C ILE A 87 -12.15 2.48 -18.37
N ARG A 88 -12.10 2.98 -19.62
CA ARG A 88 -13.30 3.22 -20.45
C ARG A 88 -14.22 2.00 -20.56
N LYS A 89 -13.67 0.79 -20.48
CA LYS A 89 -14.41 -0.47 -20.59
C LYS A 89 -14.96 -0.96 -19.24
N HIS A 90 -14.25 -0.74 -18.14
CA HIS A 90 -14.60 -1.20 -16.79
C HIS A 90 -14.14 -0.20 -15.71
N ASP A 91 -14.77 0.99 -15.68
CA ASP A 91 -14.39 2.13 -14.82
C ASP A 91 -14.06 1.71 -13.37
N LEU A 92 -14.93 0.94 -12.73
CA LEU A 92 -14.81 0.55 -11.31
C LEU A 92 -13.80 -0.57 -11.05
N LEU A 93 -13.89 -1.66 -11.84
CA LEU A 93 -13.05 -2.85 -11.64
C LEU A 93 -11.58 -2.57 -12.00
N ALA A 94 -11.32 -1.70 -12.98
CA ALA A 94 -9.97 -1.31 -13.35
C ALA A 94 -9.29 -0.54 -12.20
N ILE A 95 -9.98 0.43 -11.60
CA ILE A 95 -9.44 1.25 -10.50
C ILE A 95 -9.13 0.38 -9.27
N ILE A 96 -10.05 -0.53 -8.90
CA ILE A 96 -9.84 -1.43 -7.77
C ILE A 96 -8.74 -2.46 -8.08
N GLY A 97 -8.76 -3.05 -9.28
CA GLY A 97 -7.78 -4.07 -9.69
C GLY A 97 -6.35 -3.55 -9.77
N LEU A 98 -6.16 -2.31 -10.27
CA LEU A 98 -4.85 -1.63 -10.31
C LEU A 98 -4.23 -1.46 -8.91
N ARG A 99 -5.06 -1.42 -7.87
CA ARG A 99 -4.63 -1.28 -6.46
C ARG A 99 -4.00 -2.56 -5.90
N PHE A 100 -4.40 -3.73 -6.39
CA PHE A 100 -3.88 -5.04 -5.94
C PHE A 100 -2.63 -5.49 -6.71
N LEU A 101 -2.27 -4.79 -7.80
CA LEU A 101 -1.08 -5.09 -8.59
C LEU A 101 0.14 -4.33 -8.03
N TYR A 102 1.08 -5.09 -7.46
CA TYR A 102 2.29 -4.55 -6.84
C TYR A 102 3.13 -3.74 -7.86
N GLY A 103 3.43 -2.47 -7.53
CA GLY A 103 4.11 -1.52 -8.43
C GLY A 103 3.18 -0.65 -9.30
N LEU A 104 1.96 -1.12 -9.57
CA LEU A 104 0.90 -0.30 -10.20
C LEU A 104 0.10 0.51 -9.18
N ARG A 105 0.27 0.26 -7.88
CA ARG A 105 -0.31 1.09 -6.82
C ARG A 105 0.09 2.57 -6.91
N THR A 106 1.36 2.88 -7.19
CA THR A 106 1.84 4.27 -7.25
C THR A 106 1.64 4.88 -8.64
N ILE A 107 1.85 4.07 -9.69
CA ILE A 107 1.78 4.50 -11.08
C ILE A 107 0.33 4.51 -11.59
N GLY A 108 -0.54 3.67 -11.04
CA GLY A 108 -1.94 3.50 -11.42
C GLY A 108 -2.76 4.77 -11.24
N PRO A 109 -2.84 5.35 -10.03
CA PRO A 109 -3.57 6.61 -9.80
C PRO A 109 -3.07 7.74 -10.70
N ILE A 110 -1.75 7.87 -10.88
CA ILE A 110 -1.15 8.85 -11.79
C ILE A 110 -1.61 8.58 -13.23
N SER A 111 -1.54 7.33 -13.70
CA SER A 111 -1.93 6.97 -15.07
C SER A 111 -3.43 7.18 -15.32
N ILE A 112 -4.27 6.89 -14.33
CA ILE A 112 -5.71 7.17 -14.35
C ILE A 112 -5.98 8.68 -14.42
N GLY A 113 -5.20 9.48 -13.67
CA GLY A 113 -5.25 10.94 -13.73
C GLY A 113 -4.88 11.47 -15.13
N ILE A 114 -3.77 10.96 -15.68
CA ILE A 114 -3.29 11.32 -17.01
C ILE A 114 -4.30 10.97 -18.10
N ALA A 115 -5.00 9.84 -17.97
CA ALA A 115 -6.06 9.41 -18.87
C ALA A 115 -7.32 10.31 -18.85
N GLY A 116 -7.35 11.35 -18.01
CA GLY A 116 -8.42 12.34 -18.00
C GLY A 116 -9.72 11.87 -17.34
N VAL A 117 -9.65 10.85 -16.47
CA VAL A 117 -10.83 10.35 -15.75
C VAL A 117 -11.40 11.44 -14.84
N ASN A 118 -12.72 11.47 -14.70
CA ASN A 118 -13.38 12.42 -13.82
C ASN A 118 -12.92 12.25 -12.35
N SER A 119 -12.45 13.34 -11.74
CA SER A 119 -11.91 13.36 -10.38
C SER A 119 -12.87 12.81 -9.31
N VAL A 120 -14.16 13.15 -9.39
CA VAL A 120 -15.17 12.71 -8.41
C VAL A 120 -15.37 11.20 -8.50
N ARG A 121 -15.46 10.67 -9.73
CA ARG A 121 -15.59 9.22 -9.93
C ARG A 121 -14.38 8.47 -9.38
N PHE A 122 -13.17 8.96 -9.66
CA PHE A 122 -11.96 8.34 -9.13
C PHE A 122 -11.96 8.34 -7.60
N ILE A 123 -12.24 9.48 -6.97
CA ILE A 123 -12.20 9.62 -5.50
C ILE A 123 -13.18 8.66 -4.81
N ILE A 124 -14.40 8.49 -5.35
CA ILE A 124 -15.40 7.57 -4.81
C ILE A 124 -14.95 6.11 -4.97
N CYS A 125 -14.52 5.72 -6.18
CA CYS A 125 -14.04 4.36 -6.44
C CYS A 125 -12.80 4.04 -5.59
N ASN A 126 -11.90 5.02 -5.46
CA ASN A 126 -10.70 4.95 -4.65
C ASN A 126 -11.04 4.78 -3.16
N ALA A 127 -12.10 5.43 -2.66
CA ALA A 127 -12.56 5.23 -1.30
C ALA A 127 -13.02 3.77 -1.08
N VAL A 128 -13.83 3.21 -1.96
CA VAL A 128 -14.25 1.81 -1.86
C VAL A 128 -13.04 0.86 -1.89
N GLY A 129 -12.12 1.07 -2.84
CA GLY A 129 -10.90 0.28 -2.94
C GLY A 129 -9.99 0.40 -1.71
N SER A 130 -9.87 1.60 -1.15
CA SER A 130 -9.08 1.86 0.06
C SER A 130 -9.70 1.21 1.28
N ALA A 131 -11.03 1.21 1.40
CA ALA A 131 -11.75 0.60 2.51
C ALA A 131 -11.65 -0.93 2.48
N LEU A 132 -11.79 -1.54 1.29
CA LEU A 132 -11.57 -2.97 1.11
C LEU A 132 -10.12 -3.36 1.42
N TRP A 133 -9.16 -2.59 0.90
CA TRP A 133 -7.75 -2.82 1.15
C TRP A 133 -7.40 -2.72 2.64
N SER A 134 -7.81 -1.65 3.33
CA SER A 134 -7.58 -1.50 4.77
C SER A 134 -8.22 -2.64 5.56
N SER A 135 -9.45 -3.04 5.17
CA SER A 135 -10.15 -4.15 5.79
C SER A 135 -9.35 -5.44 5.73
N ILE A 136 -8.82 -5.79 4.56
CA ILE A 136 -8.04 -7.02 4.35
C ILE A 136 -6.74 -6.97 5.15
N PHE A 137 -5.90 -5.95 4.95
CA PHE A 137 -4.55 -5.92 5.53
C PHE A 137 -4.55 -5.73 7.05
N VAL A 138 -5.44 -4.90 7.59
CA VAL A 138 -5.58 -4.73 9.04
C VAL A 138 -6.18 -6.00 9.67
N THR A 139 -7.15 -6.68 9.04
CA THR A 139 -7.66 -7.97 9.55
C THR A 139 -6.57 -9.03 9.59
N ILE A 140 -5.75 -9.11 8.53
CA ILE A 140 -4.60 -10.03 8.49
C ILE A 140 -3.63 -9.73 9.62
N GLY A 141 -3.26 -8.45 9.81
CA GLY A 141 -2.39 -8.02 10.89
C GLY A 141 -2.97 -8.32 12.27
N TYR A 142 -4.24 -8.04 12.49
CA TYR A 142 -4.94 -8.32 13.75
C TYR A 142 -4.96 -9.82 14.07
N SER A 143 -5.31 -10.65 13.08
CA SER A 143 -5.35 -12.11 13.25
C SER A 143 -3.95 -12.69 13.49
N ALA A 144 -2.94 -12.19 12.76
CA ALA A 144 -1.56 -12.57 13.00
C ALA A 144 -1.12 -12.19 14.42
N GLY A 145 -1.42 -10.97 14.86
CA GLY A 145 -1.12 -10.49 16.22
C GLY A 145 -1.68 -11.41 17.31
N LYS A 146 -2.93 -11.86 17.16
CA LYS A 146 -3.56 -12.79 18.10
C LYS A 146 -2.88 -14.16 18.14
N ILE A 147 -2.51 -14.70 16.98
CA ILE A 147 -1.75 -15.97 16.90
C ILE A 147 -0.37 -15.81 17.54
N PHE A 148 0.30 -14.68 17.31
CA PHE A 148 1.57 -14.37 17.94
C PHE A 148 1.46 -14.29 19.45
N GLU A 149 0.42 -13.67 19.99
CA GLU A 149 0.20 -13.55 21.43
C GLU A 149 -0.06 -14.91 22.09
N GLU A 150 -0.88 -15.77 21.47
CA GLU A 150 -1.12 -17.14 21.94
C GLU A 150 0.15 -18.01 21.89
N GLN A 151 1.00 -17.84 20.88
CA GLN A 151 2.27 -18.56 20.76
C GLN A 151 3.32 -18.03 21.75
N LEU A 152 3.36 -16.72 21.99
CA LEU A 152 4.23 -16.06 22.98
C LEU A 152 3.92 -16.54 24.40
N GLN A 153 2.63 -16.68 24.74
CA GLN A 153 2.22 -17.23 26.04
C GLN A 153 2.64 -18.70 26.22
N LYS A 154 2.69 -19.49 25.13
CA LYS A 154 3.16 -20.89 25.15
C LYS A 154 4.68 -21.05 25.20
N ILE A 155 5.43 -20.11 24.63
CA ILE A 155 6.90 -20.17 24.51
C ILE A 155 7.60 -19.60 25.76
N GLY A 156 6.86 -18.91 26.63
CA GLY A 156 7.43 -18.18 27.77
C GLY A 156 8.05 -16.85 27.33
N ASN A 157 8.30 -15.96 28.29
CA ASN A 157 8.60 -14.53 28.12
C ASN A 157 9.94 -14.18 27.40
N ASN A 158 10.50 -15.09 26.60
CA ASN A 158 11.69 -14.84 25.80
C ASN A 158 11.30 -14.13 24.51
N LEU A 159 11.56 -12.82 24.46
CA LEU A 159 11.37 -11.93 23.31
C LEU A 159 12.25 -12.29 22.09
N PHE A 160 13.30 -13.10 22.31
CA PHE A 160 14.31 -13.44 21.32
C PHE A 160 13.76 -14.12 20.05
N PRO A 161 12.96 -15.20 20.11
CA PRO A 161 12.38 -15.83 18.92
C PRO A 161 11.46 -14.92 18.11
N VAL A 162 10.72 -14.00 18.75
CA VAL A 162 9.81 -13.09 18.05
C VAL A 162 10.58 -12.01 17.28
N ILE A 163 11.64 -11.47 17.88
CA ILE A 163 12.53 -10.53 17.20
C ILE A 163 13.21 -11.22 16.00
N VAL A 164 13.63 -12.48 16.14
CA VAL A 164 14.23 -13.26 15.06
C VAL A 164 13.23 -13.50 13.92
N ILE A 165 11.98 -13.88 14.21
CA ILE A 165 10.96 -14.07 13.18
C ILE A 165 10.64 -12.75 12.46
N ALA A 166 10.52 -11.63 13.18
CA ALA A 166 10.29 -10.32 12.58
C ALA A 166 11.44 -9.90 11.64
N ILE A 167 12.68 -10.12 12.06
CA ILE A 167 13.87 -9.87 11.24
C ILE A 167 13.87 -10.79 10.00
N VAL A 168 13.52 -12.06 10.16
CA VAL A 168 13.48 -13.03 9.04
C VAL A 168 12.41 -12.62 8.03
N VAL A 169 11.22 -12.23 8.47
CA VAL A 169 10.14 -11.77 7.58
C VAL A 169 10.54 -10.47 6.87
N PHE A 170 11.17 -9.52 7.58
CA PHE A 170 11.68 -8.29 7.00
C PHE A 170 12.79 -8.56 5.96
N CYS A 171 13.72 -9.45 6.27
CA CYS A 171 14.79 -9.88 5.36
C CYS A 171 14.23 -10.60 4.13
N ILE A 172 13.25 -11.48 4.29
CA ILE A 172 12.58 -12.18 3.17
C ILE A 172 11.85 -11.18 2.28
N PHE A 173 11.10 -10.24 2.87
CA PHE A 173 10.42 -9.18 2.14
C PHE A 173 11.42 -8.33 1.34
N PHE A 174 12.53 -7.91 1.96
CA PHE A 174 13.58 -7.14 1.31
C PHE A 174 14.31 -7.94 0.21
N LEU A 175 14.55 -9.22 0.44
CA LEU A 175 15.11 -10.16 -0.54
C LEU A 175 14.21 -10.30 -1.75
N ILE A 176 12.92 -10.56 -1.54
CA ILE A 176 11.93 -10.66 -2.61
C ILE A 176 11.89 -9.35 -3.40
N ARG A 177 11.90 -8.20 -2.73
CA ARG A 177 11.94 -6.88 -3.38
C ARG A 177 13.19 -6.69 -4.25
N THR A 178 14.34 -7.12 -3.74
CA THR A 178 15.63 -6.98 -4.43
C THR A 178 15.78 -7.96 -5.60
N VAL A 179 15.29 -9.20 -5.45
CA VAL A 179 15.36 -10.24 -6.48
C VAL A 179 14.39 -9.96 -7.62
N ILE A 180 13.18 -9.49 -7.33
CA ILE A 180 12.19 -9.11 -8.35
C ILE A 180 12.65 -7.83 -9.07
N GLY A 181 13.26 -6.87 -8.36
CA GLY A 181 13.86 -5.67 -8.96
C GLY A 181 15.06 -5.95 -9.89
N ARG A 182 15.80 -7.04 -9.67
CA ARG A 182 16.96 -7.43 -10.51
C ARG A 182 16.57 -8.14 -11.80
N ARG A 183 15.42 -8.82 -11.87
CA ARG A 183 14.98 -9.53 -13.10
C ARG A 183 14.67 -8.62 -14.28
N HIS A 184 14.39 -7.33 -14.07
CA HIS A 184 14.17 -6.37 -15.16
C HIS A 184 15.44 -5.77 -15.78
N ARG A 185 16.64 -6.01 -15.23
CA ARG A 185 17.90 -5.49 -15.81
C ARG A 185 18.59 -6.45 -16.78
N HIS A 186 18.26 -7.74 -16.78
CA HIS A 186 18.99 -8.73 -17.61
C HIS A 186 18.45 -8.88 -19.05
N THR A 187 17.21 -8.51 -19.35
CA THR A 187 16.64 -8.62 -20.71
C THR A 187 16.97 -7.45 -21.65
N LYS A 188 17.78 -6.48 -21.21
CA LYS A 188 18.21 -5.35 -22.05
C LYS A 188 19.65 -5.42 -22.55
N LYS A 189 20.42 -6.46 -22.17
CA LYS A 189 21.84 -6.57 -22.54
C LYS A 189 22.13 -7.62 -23.63
N THR A 190 21.14 -8.36 -24.10
CA THR A 190 21.33 -9.43 -25.13
C THR A 190 20.72 -9.12 -26.50
N ASN A 191 20.10 -7.94 -26.71
CA ASN A 191 19.61 -7.49 -28.02
C ASN A 191 20.44 -6.31 -28.57
N GLY A 192 21.68 -6.15 -28.11
CA GLY A 192 22.56 -5.05 -28.45
C GLY A 192 23.97 -5.51 -28.82
N GLU A 193 24.07 -6.68 -29.43
CA GLU A 193 25.23 -7.14 -30.20
C GLU A 193 24.75 -7.65 -31.55
#